data_AF-D0LYP8-F1
#
_entry.id   AF-D0LYP8-F1
#
_cell.length_a   1.000
_cell.length_b   1.000
_cell.length_c   1.000
_cell.angle_alpha   90.00
_cell.angle_beta   90.00
_cell.angle_gamma   90.00
#
_symmetry.space_group_name_H-M   'P 1'
#
loop_
_entity.id
_entity.type
_entity.pdbx_description
1 polymer ?
#
loop_
_entity_poly.entity_id
_entity_poly.type
_entity_poly.pdbx_seq_one_letter_code
_entity_poly.pdbx_strand_id
1 'polypeptide(L)'
;MERPFSTFIGIDLGGARGKTTAVAKLALAPRGETGVAVQEVQTRHNGVEPWHDAVLVSYLREQPSRAALAINAPLTVPACVRCVLAECPGKETCAVPAVQWLYSEGQALAEEAFASDYDRIAAIPSASAYHGFSSGRALKTKPRVEPYLHRAAEVALHYQRGVLPRDALGLGTGPIAARGVHLRRLLASHGYTLHEDLLEVSSRATVHALFDADKARGYKRDADPWQTRADIVEQLGDLYFAPSSRLSKEEVLRNDHCFEALLSAYTAYLWARDGWRLPPGVFDDDGWIWVPPERA
;
A
#
# COMPACT_ATOMS: atom_id res chain seq x y z
N MET A 1 -13.38 -12.37 -13.68
CA MET A 1 -14.13 -11.53 -14.64
C MET A 1 -13.44 -10.19 -14.64
N GLU A 2 -12.93 -9.77 -15.78
CA GLU A 2 -12.16 -8.53 -15.92
C GLU A 2 -13.04 -7.34 -15.58
N ARG A 3 -12.56 -6.45 -14.71
CA ARG A 3 -13.34 -5.28 -14.28
C ARG A 3 -13.45 -4.27 -15.41
N PRO A 4 -14.55 -3.51 -15.52
CA PRO A 4 -14.81 -2.65 -16.67
C PRO A 4 -14.00 -1.36 -16.67
N PHE A 5 -12.78 -1.31 -16.15
CA PHE A 5 -11.95 -0.10 -16.12
C PHE A 5 -11.10 0.01 -17.38
N SER A 6 -11.01 1.21 -17.95
CA SER A 6 -10.13 1.50 -19.10
C SER A 6 -9.04 2.51 -18.77
N THR A 7 -9.09 3.09 -17.56
CA THR A 7 -8.17 4.11 -17.08
C THR A 7 -7.78 3.76 -15.64
N PHE A 8 -6.50 3.91 -15.32
CA PHE A 8 -5.93 3.58 -14.02
C PHE A 8 -5.11 4.76 -13.53
N ILE A 9 -5.44 5.28 -12.37
CA ILE A 9 -4.81 6.47 -11.80
C ILE A 9 -4.09 6.04 -10.53
N GLY A 10 -2.80 6.32 -10.48
CA GLY A 10 -1.96 6.04 -9.33
C GLY A 10 -1.52 7.33 -8.66
N ILE A 11 -1.58 7.35 -7.34
CA ILE A 11 -1.19 8.51 -6.54
C ILE A 11 -0.15 8.08 -5.51
N ASP A 12 1.05 8.65 -5.59
CA ASP A 12 1.95 8.66 -4.45
C ASP A 12 1.63 9.89 -3.61
N LEU A 13 0.97 9.69 -2.47
CA LEU A 13 0.45 10.81 -1.67
C LEU A 13 1.54 11.40 -0.78
N GLY A 14 1.88 12.65 -1.05
CA GLY A 14 2.78 13.45 -0.22
C GLY A 14 2.16 13.83 1.13
N GLY A 15 2.99 14.25 2.08
CA GLY A 15 2.56 14.83 3.35
C GLY A 15 3.01 16.29 3.47
N ALA A 16 2.63 16.97 4.55
CA ALA A 16 2.94 18.39 4.77
C ALA A 16 4.44 18.72 5.00
N ARG A 17 5.35 17.73 5.05
CA ARG A 17 6.77 17.89 5.43
C ARG A 17 7.75 17.52 4.29
N GLY A 18 7.55 18.12 3.11
CA GLY A 18 8.52 18.03 2.01
C GLY A 18 8.41 16.79 1.11
N LYS A 19 7.44 15.90 1.34
CA LYS A 19 7.10 14.84 0.37
C LYS A 19 6.11 15.38 -0.66
N THR A 20 6.47 15.31 -1.93
CA THR A 20 5.63 15.76 -3.03
C THR A 20 4.59 14.69 -3.34
N THR A 21 3.35 15.12 -3.64
CA THR A 21 2.38 14.19 -4.23
C THR A 21 2.70 14.04 -5.72
N ALA A 22 2.63 12.83 -6.26
CA ALA A 22 2.71 12.58 -7.70
C ALA A 22 1.50 11.79 -8.17
N VAL A 23 1.13 11.99 -9.43
CA VAL A 23 0.02 11.33 -10.10
C VAL A 23 0.52 10.68 -11.37
N ALA A 24 0.11 9.44 -11.62
CA ALA A 24 0.30 8.73 -12.87
C ALA A 24 -1.06 8.31 -13.43
N LYS A 25 -1.23 8.42 -14.75
CA LYS A 25 -2.42 7.97 -15.48
C LYS A 25 -2.01 6.97 -16.54
N LEU A 26 -2.60 5.79 -16.45
CA LEU A 26 -2.48 4.74 -17.45
C LEU A 26 -3.83 4.52 -18.14
N ALA A 27 -3.79 4.10 -19.40
CA ALA A 27 -4.97 3.67 -20.13
C ALA A 27 -4.72 2.31 -20.79
N LEU A 28 -5.76 1.50 -20.91
CA LEU A 28 -5.65 0.26 -21.70
C LEU A 28 -5.20 0.60 -23.13
N ALA A 29 -4.36 -0.27 -23.67
CA ALA A 29 -3.92 -0.15 -25.04
C ALA A 29 -5.13 -0.11 -26.01
N PRO A 30 -5.00 0.53 -27.19
CA PRO A 30 -6.04 0.51 -28.21
C PRO A 30 -6.47 -0.92 -28.57
N ARG A 31 -7.70 -1.09 -29.07
CA ARG A 31 -8.24 -2.41 -29.43
C ARG A 31 -7.26 -3.21 -30.31
N GLY A 32 -6.87 -4.39 -29.84
CA GLY A 32 -5.99 -5.32 -30.55
C GLY A 32 -4.59 -5.44 -29.95
N GLU A 33 -4.20 -4.50 -29.08
CA GLU A 33 -2.98 -4.59 -28.28
C GLU A 33 -3.29 -5.07 -26.85
N THR A 34 -2.35 -5.79 -26.25
CA THR A 34 -2.42 -6.21 -24.84
C THR A 34 -1.55 -5.30 -23.99
N GLY A 35 -2.07 -4.85 -22.86
CA GLY A 35 -1.30 -4.09 -21.86
C GLY A 35 -1.87 -2.72 -21.57
N VAL A 36 -1.04 -1.87 -20.97
CA VAL A 36 -1.42 -0.57 -20.47
C VAL A 36 -0.36 0.49 -20.83
N ALA A 37 -0.83 1.61 -21.36
CA ALA A 37 -0.02 2.73 -21.80
C ALA A 37 0.08 3.79 -20.70
N VAL A 38 1.29 4.23 -20.35
CA VAL A 38 1.53 5.40 -19.52
C VAL A 38 1.21 6.65 -20.34
N GLN A 39 0.12 7.33 -19.98
CA GLN A 39 -0.32 8.56 -20.66
C GLN A 39 0.25 9.82 -20.01
N GLU A 40 0.43 9.80 -18.69
CA GLU A 40 0.85 10.95 -17.91
C GLU A 40 1.51 10.49 -16.62
N VAL A 41 2.60 11.15 -16.23
CA VAL A 41 3.17 11.08 -14.88
C VAL A 41 3.63 12.49 -14.50
N GLN A 42 3.23 12.99 -13.34
CA GLN A 42 3.55 14.37 -12.96
C GLN A 42 3.54 14.61 -11.43
N THR A 43 4.46 15.44 -10.97
CA THR A 43 4.55 15.96 -9.59
C THR A 43 3.84 17.30 -9.40
N ARG A 44 3.37 17.91 -10.49
CA ARG A 44 2.62 19.17 -10.52
C ARG A 44 1.55 19.07 -11.59
N HIS A 45 0.33 19.50 -11.27
CA HIS A 45 -0.77 19.58 -12.24
C HIS A 45 -0.43 20.62 -13.31
N ASN A 46 -0.60 20.23 -14.58
CA ASN A 46 -0.19 21.02 -15.76
C ASN A 46 1.29 21.47 -15.72
N GLY A 47 2.11 20.85 -14.88
CA GLY A 47 3.52 21.20 -14.66
C GLY A 47 3.78 22.44 -13.81
N VAL A 48 2.73 23.07 -13.27
CA VAL A 48 2.87 24.33 -12.51
C VAL A 48 2.34 24.17 -11.09
N GLU A 49 1.10 23.71 -10.95
CA GLU A 49 0.41 23.72 -9.66
C GLU A 49 0.78 22.50 -8.81
N PRO A 50 1.14 22.67 -7.52
CA PRO A 50 1.32 21.52 -6.64
C PRO A 50 0.00 20.78 -6.44
N TRP A 51 0.11 19.45 -6.26
CA TRP A 51 -1.00 18.55 -5.96
C TRP A 51 -1.50 18.68 -4.51
N HIS A 52 -2.05 19.85 -4.18
CA HIS A 52 -2.87 20.04 -2.98
C HIS A 52 -4.22 19.35 -3.14
N ASP A 53 -4.91 19.11 -2.02
CA ASP A 53 -6.14 18.31 -2.02
C ASP A 53 -7.22 18.87 -2.95
N ALA A 54 -7.39 20.20 -3.01
CA ALA A 54 -8.34 20.83 -3.92
C ALA A 54 -8.01 20.59 -5.40
N VAL A 55 -6.74 20.75 -5.81
CA VAL A 55 -6.28 20.52 -7.18
C VAL A 55 -6.43 19.04 -7.56
N LEU A 56 -6.03 18.16 -6.65
CA LEU A 56 -6.12 16.71 -6.84
C LEU A 56 -7.58 16.26 -6.99
N VAL A 57 -8.48 16.71 -6.12
CA VAL A 57 -9.90 16.36 -6.19
C VAL A 57 -10.53 16.89 -7.48
N SER A 58 -10.24 18.13 -7.88
CA SER A 58 -10.73 18.67 -9.16
C SER A 58 -10.27 17.82 -10.35
N TYR A 59 -8.98 17.47 -10.42
CA TYR A 59 -8.45 16.58 -11.45
C TYR A 59 -9.14 15.20 -11.46
N LEU A 60 -9.38 14.60 -10.29
CA LEU A 60 -10.01 13.27 -10.18
C LEU A 60 -11.49 13.27 -10.56
N ARG A 61 -12.18 14.41 -10.44
CA ARG A 61 -13.58 14.56 -10.87
C ARG A 61 -13.75 14.62 -12.38
N GLU A 62 -12.73 15.08 -13.09
CA GLU A 62 -12.73 15.18 -14.55
C GLU A 62 -12.43 13.84 -15.24
N GLN A 63 -12.12 12.81 -14.45
CA GLN A 63 -11.78 11.49 -15.00
C GLN A 63 -13.03 10.75 -15.47
N PRO A 64 -12.90 9.86 -16.47
CA PRO A 64 -14.02 9.05 -16.94
C PRO A 64 -14.61 8.21 -15.81
N SER A 65 -15.91 7.92 -15.88
CA SER A 65 -16.61 7.03 -14.93
C SER A 65 -16.08 5.60 -14.88
N ARG A 66 -15.15 5.23 -15.78
CA ARG A 66 -14.48 3.93 -15.85
C ARG A 66 -13.00 4.02 -15.45
N ALA A 67 -12.67 4.90 -14.51
CA ALA A 67 -11.34 5.03 -13.93
C ALA A 67 -11.25 4.30 -12.57
N ALA A 68 -10.22 3.48 -12.39
CA ALA A 68 -9.85 2.95 -11.09
C ALA A 68 -8.72 3.79 -10.49
N LEU A 69 -8.84 4.15 -9.22
CA LEU A 69 -7.96 5.02 -8.48
C LEU A 69 -7.21 4.24 -7.40
N ALA A 70 -5.88 4.22 -7.46
CA ALA A 70 -5.01 3.61 -6.47
C ALA A 70 -4.16 4.67 -5.77
N ILE A 71 -4.25 4.72 -4.44
CA ILE A 71 -3.52 5.67 -3.61
C ILE A 71 -2.52 4.90 -2.74
N ASN A 72 -1.24 5.22 -2.88
CA ASN A 72 -0.16 4.72 -2.02
C ASN A 72 -0.13 5.46 -0.68
N ALA A 73 -1.21 5.32 0.09
CA ALA A 73 -1.34 5.85 1.43
C ALA A 73 -2.45 5.11 2.19
N PRO A 74 -2.34 5.04 3.53
CA PRO A 74 -3.45 4.61 4.37
C PRO A 74 -4.72 5.45 4.09
N LEU A 75 -5.78 4.79 3.64
CA LEU A 75 -7.11 5.37 3.44
C LEU A 75 -8.01 5.10 4.65
N THR A 76 -7.59 4.20 5.53
CA THR A 76 -8.20 3.94 6.84
C THR A 76 -7.18 4.11 7.96
N VAL A 77 -7.68 4.27 9.18
CA VAL A 77 -6.88 4.30 10.42
C VAL A 77 -7.31 3.15 11.34
N PRO A 78 -6.47 2.74 12.31
CA PRO A 78 -6.80 1.68 13.25
C PRO A 78 -8.17 1.85 13.88
N ALA A 79 -8.87 0.72 14.09
CA ALA A 79 -10.26 0.71 14.52
C ALA A 79 -10.51 1.49 15.82
N CYS A 80 -9.58 1.41 16.78
CA CYS A 80 -9.70 2.18 18.03
C CYS A 80 -9.54 3.70 17.82
N VAL A 81 -8.78 4.15 16.82
CA VAL A 81 -8.59 5.59 16.52
C VAL A 81 -9.84 6.21 15.89
N ARG A 82 -10.64 5.42 15.17
CA ARG A 82 -11.92 5.85 14.60
C ARG A 82 -13.12 5.62 15.52
N CYS A 83 -12.92 5.02 16.69
CA CYS A 83 -13.98 4.72 17.63
C CYS A 83 -14.60 6.02 18.19
N VAL A 84 -15.94 6.07 18.25
CA VAL A 84 -16.70 7.22 18.74
C VAL A 84 -17.43 6.95 20.06
N LEU A 85 -17.22 5.77 20.66
CA LEU A 85 -17.79 5.46 21.98
C LEU A 85 -17.21 6.40 23.02
N ALA A 86 -18.09 6.99 23.84
CA ALA A 86 -17.68 7.88 24.94
C ALA A 86 -16.87 7.13 26.01
N GLU A 87 -17.25 5.88 26.29
CA GLU A 87 -16.55 4.99 27.22
C GLU A 87 -16.19 3.70 26.51
N CYS A 88 -14.91 3.36 26.51
CA CYS A 88 -14.43 2.10 25.94
C CYS A 88 -14.84 0.94 26.87
N PRO A 89 -15.56 -0.07 26.36
CA PRO A 89 -15.98 -1.21 27.18
C PRO A 89 -14.82 -2.19 27.48
N GLY A 90 -13.61 -1.89 26.98
CA GLY A 90 -12.44 -2.75 27.09
C GLY A 90 -12.40 -3.86 26.04
N LYS A 91 -11.24 -4.51 25.93
CA LYS A 91 -10.95 -5.59 24.95
C LYS A 91 -12.00 -6.71 25.02
N GLU A 92 -12.26 -7.23 26.21
CA GLU A 92 -13.08 -8.43 26.42
C GLU A 92 -14.54 -8.26 25.97
N THR A 93 -15.01 -7.02 25.92
CA THR A 93 -16.40 -6.67 25.60
C THR A 93 -16.51 -5.89 24.28
N CYS A 94 -15.39 -5.63 23.60
CA CYS A 94 -15.41 -4.87 22.36
C CYS A 94 -16.08 -5.67 21.24
N ALA A 95 -17.12 -5.11 20.63
CA ALA A 95 -17.85 -5.72 19.52
C ALA A 95 -17.36 -5.28 18.13
N VAL A 96 -16.30 -4.46 18.06
CA VAL A 96 -15.76 -4.00 16.77
C VAL A 96 -15.02 -5.16 16.10
N PRO A 97 -15.45 -5.63 14.91
CA PRO A 97 -14.90 -6.85 14.31
C PRO A 97 -13.39 -6.82 14.13
N ALA A 98 -12.84 -5.71 13.62
CA ALA A 98 -11.39 -5.55 13.43
C ALA A 98 -10.60 -5.63 14.74
N VAL A 99 -11.16 -5.13 15.85
CA VAL A 99 -10.53 -5.22 17.18
C VAL A 99 -10.53 -6.66 17.67
N GLN A 100 -11.66 -7.37 17.49
CA GLN A 100 -11.76 -8.79 17.84
C GLN A 100 -10.76 -9.63 17.04
N TRP A 101 -10.69 -9.41 15.73
CA TRP A 101 -9.75 -10.07 14.83
C TRP A 101 -8.29 -9.85 15.25
N LEU A 102 -7.91 -8.60 15.57
CA LEU A 102 -6.55 -8.27 16.01
C LEU A 102 -6.17 -8.97 17.32
N TYR A 103 -7.14 -9.25 18.20
CA TYR A 103 -6.92 -9.95 19.47
C TYR A 103 -7.05 -11.48 19.39
N SER A 104 -7.54 -12.02 18.28
CA SER A 104 -7.59 -13.45 18.00
C SER A 104 -6.58 -13.80 16.90
N GLU A 105 -7.03 -13.83 15.65
CA GLU A 105 -6.25 -14.20 14.46
C GLU A 105 -4.98 -13.36 14.33
N GLY A 106 -5.06 -12.05 14.56
CA GLY A 106 -3.91 -11.15 14.48
C GLY A 106 -2.81 -11.47 15.50
N GLN A 107 -3.16 -11.83 16.74
CA GLN A 107 -2.16 -12.27 17.72
C GLN A 107 -1.58 -13.62 17.33
N ALA A 108 -2.42 -14.57 16.91
CA ALA A 108 -1.98 -15.91 16.52
C ALA A 108 -0.93 -15.84 15.39
N LEU A 109 -1.17 -15.01 14.37
CA LEU A 109 -0.21 -14.76 13.29
C LEU A 109 1.11 -14.16 13.79
N ALA A 110 1.04 -13.18 14.69
CA ALA A 110 2.24 -12.54 15.24
C ALA A 110 3.04 -13.48 16.16
N GLU A 111 2.36 -14.37 16.89
CA GLU A 111 2.96 -15.37 17.75
C GLU A 111 3.63 -16.49 16.94
N GLU A 112 2.96 -16.99 15.90
CA GLU A 112 3.51 -17.98 14.97
C GLU A 112 4.78 -17.46 14.28
N ALA A 113 4.72 -16.24 13.73
CA ALA A 113 5.88 -15.60 13.11
C ALA A 113 7.06 -15.47 14.10
N PHE A 114 6.79 -15.05 15.34
CA PHE A 114 7.83 -14.93 16.35
C PHE A 114 8.44 -16.27 16.76
N ALA A 115 7.63 -17.32 16.90
CA ALA A 115 8.13 -18.66 17.19
C ALA A 115 9.06 -19.14 16.07
N SER A 116 8.67 -18.94 14.81
CA SER A 116 9.49 -19.31 13.65
C SER A 116 10.83 -18.55 13.60
N ASP A 117 10.84 -17.26 13.91
CA ASP A 117 12.07 -16.45 13.97
C ASP A 117 12.96 -16.85 15.15
N TYR A 118 12.37 -17.17 16.31
CA TYR A 118 13.12 -17.65 17.46
C TYR A 118 13.85 -18.96 17.14
N ASP A 119 13.17 -19.91 16.51
CA ASP A 119 13.76 -21.18 16.10
C ASP A 119 14.90 -20.98 15.08
N ARG A 120 14.74 -20.03 14.14
CA ARG A 120 15.82 -19.65 13.20
C ARG A 120 17.03 -19.07 13.91
N ILE A 121 16.83 -18.15 14.86
CA ILE A 121 17.91 -17.52 15.63
C ILE A 121 18.61 -18.55 16.52
N ALA A 122 17.85 -19.42 17.19
CA ALA A 122 18.39 -20.48 18.05
C ALA A 122 19.16 -21.57 17.27
N ALA A 123 18.82 -21.80 16.00
CA ALA A 123 19.50 -22.75 15.12
C ALA A 123 20.81 -22.21 14.51
N ILE A 124 21.12 -20.92 14.63
CA ILE A 124 22.42 -20.37 14.23
C ILE A 124 23.46 -20.85 15.27
N PRO A 125 24.48 -21.64 14.90
CA PRO A 125 25.54 -22.03 15.82
C PRO A 125 26.24 -20.76 16.30
N SER A 126 26.09 -20.41 17.58
CA SER A 126 26.66 -19.18 18.10
C SER A 126 28.19 -19.30 18.16
N ALA A 127 28.88 -18.59 17.27
CA ALA A 127 30.35 -18.46 17.31
C ALA A 127 30.82 -17.49 18.41
N SER A 128 29.95 -17.09 19.34
CA SER A 128 30.29 -16.16 20.41
C SER A 128 29.48 -16.44 21.67
N ALA A 129 30.13 -17.15 22.59
CA ALA A 129 29.70 -17.25 23.98
C ALA A 129 29.93 -15.88 24.65
N TYR A 130 28.98 -14.95 24.51
CA TYR A 130 28.87 -13.82 25.43
C TYR A 130 27.96 -14.20 26.59
N HIS A 131 28.57 -14.24 27.77
CA HIS A 131 27.93 -14.46 29.05
C HIS A 131 26.79 -13.48 29.34
N GLY A 132 25.69 -14.02 29.88
CA GLY A 132 24.94 -13.35 30.93
C GLY A 132 23.62 -12.69 30.52
N PHE A 133 22.62 -13.48 30.13
CA PHE A 133 21.25 -13.18 30.53
C PHE A 133 20.58 -14.45 31.07
N SER A 134 20.18 -14.36 32.33
CA SER A 134 19.65 -15.45 33.13
C SER A 134 18.38 -16.05 32.54
N SER A 135 18.34 -17.37 32.60
CA SER A 135 17.16 -18.24 32.61
C SER A 135 15.97 -17.72 33.42
N GLY A 136 14.75 -17.98 32.93
CA GLY A 136 13.68 -18.45 33.83
C GLY A 136 12.65 -17.44 34.33
N ARG A 137 12.33 -16.37 33.60
CA ARG A 137 11.01 -15.74 33.73
C ARG A 137 10.26 -15.98 32.44
N ALA A 138 9.10 -16.63 32.52
CA ALA A 138 8.11 -16.55 31.46
C ALA A 138 7.90 -15.05 31.19
N LEU A 139 8.51 -14.54 30.11
CA LEU A 139 8.24 -13.20 29.63
C LEU A 139 6.73 -13.22 29.41
N LYS A 140 5.97 -12.55 30.29
CA LYS A 140 4.57 -12.24 30.01
C LYS A 140 4.57 -11.69 28.59
N THR A 141 4.05 -12.47 27.66
CA THR A 141 4.10 -12.17 26.24
C THR A 141 3.35 -10.86 26.09
N LYS A 142 4.10 -9.77 25.93
CA LYS A 142 3.47 -8.48 25.64
C LYS A 142 2.70 -8.67 24.34
N PRO A 143 1.43 -8.23 24.26
CA PRO A 143 0.69 -8.28 23.01
C PRO A 143 1.55 -7.62 21.92
N ARG A 144 1.76 -8.35 20.82
CA ARG A 144 2.60 -7.87 19.70
C ARG A 144 1.79 -7.01 18.76
N VAL A 145 0.49 -7.27 18.72
CA VAL A 145 -0.50 -6.52 17.97
C VAL A 145 -1.34 -5.72 18.96
N GLU A 146 -1.62 -4.47 18.60
CA GLU A 146 -2.42 -3.54 19.41
C GLU A 146 -3.39 -2.78 18.50
N PRO A 147 -4.71 -2.74 18.80
CA PRO A 147 -5.74 -2.21 17.90
C PRO A 147 -5.79 -0.69 17.79
N TYR A 148 -5.04 0.02 18.64
CA TYR A 148 -4.82 1.45 18.53
C TYR A 148 -3.57 1.82 17.72
N LEU A 149 -2.69 0.85 17.43
CA LEU A 149 -1.51 1.04 16.59
C LEU A 149 -1.65 0.40 15.21
N HIS A 150 -2.32 -0.75 15.13
CA HIS A 150 -2.32 -1.59 13.93
C HIS A 150 -3.70 -1.69 13.30
N ARG A 151 -3.72 -1.79 11.97
CA ARG A 151 -4.88 -2.25 11.19
C ARG A 151 -4.79 -3.74 10.92
N ALA A 152 -5.94 -4.40 10.75
CA ALA A 152 -5.98 -5.82 10.40
C ALA A 152 -5.21 -6.10 9.11
N ALA A 153 -5.36 -5.24 8.10
CA ALA A 153 -4.67 -5.37 6.81
C ALA A 153 -3.14 -5.35 6.93
N GLU A 154 -2.59 -4.51 7.81
CA GLU A 154 -1.14 -4.39 8.02
C GLU A 154 -0.58 -5.65 8.67
N VAL A 155 -1.28 -6.17 9.68
CA VAL A 155 -0.93 -7.41 10.39
C VAL A 155 -1.02 -8.62 9.48
N ALA A 156 -2.11 -8.73 8.72
CA ALA A 156 -2.31 -9.82 7.75
C ALA A 156 -1.21 -9.81 6.68
N LEU A 157 -0.95 -8.68 6.02
CA LEU A 157 0.09 -8.60 4.99
C LEU A 157 1.50 -8.88 5.55
N HIS A 158 1.82 -8.37 6.73
CA HIS A 158 3.12 -8.61 7.35
C HIS A 158 3.32 -10.08 7.66
N TYR A 159 2.44 -10.68 8.48
CA TYR A 159 2.70 -12.00 9.03
C TYR A 159 2.31 -13.14 8.09
N GLN A 160 1.31 -12.95 7.22
CA GLN A 160 0.92 -14.01 6.27
C GLN A 160 1.74 -13.98 4.99
N ARG A 161 2.21 -12.79 4.56
CA ARG A 161 2.79 -12.60 3.22
C ARG A 161 4.22 -12.07 3.22
N GLY A 162 4.79 -11.79 4.41
CA GLY A 162 6.11 -11.16 4.54
C GLY A 162 6.17 -9.74 3.96
N VAL A 163 5.02 -9.13 3.65
CA VAL A 163 4.92 -7.82 3.01
C VAL A 163 4.84 -6.76 4.09
N LEU A 164 5.76 -5.80 4.08
CA LEU A 164 5.78 -4.68 5.04
C LEU A 164 5.18 -3.41 4.42
N PRO A 165 3.85 -3.20 4.52
CA PRO A 165 3.24 -1.94 4.10
C PRO A 165 3.62 -0.79 5.05
N ARG A 166 3.28 0.44 4.66
CA ARG A 166 3.38 1.59 5.57
C ARG A 166 2.38 1.43 6.71
N ASP A 167 2.88 1.52 7.95
CA ASP A 167 2.06 1.67 9.15
C ASP A 167 1.33 3.03 9.12
N ALA A 168 0.01 3.01 9.27
CA ALA A 168 -0.85 4.18 9.31
C ALA A 168 -0.48 5.23 10.37
N LEU A 169 0.04 4.80 11.53
CA LEU A 169 0.43 5.67 12.63
C LEU A 169 1.95 5.75 12.83
N GLY A 170 2.72 5.13 11.94
CA GLY A 170 4.18 5.14 11.97
C GLY A 170 4.77 6.57 11.88
N LEU A 171 6.00 6.71 12.40
CA LEU A 171 6.75 7.97 12.36
C LEU A 171 6.85 8.52 10.93
N GLY A 172 6.23 9.68 10.70
CA GLY A 172 6.22 10.35 9.40
C GLY A 172 5.11 9.90 8.43
N THR A 173 4.31 8.89 8.77
CA THR A 173 3.14 8.47 7.99
C THR A 173 1.85 9.19 8.44
N GLY A 174 1.75 9.61 9.70
CA GLY A 174 0.54 10.25 10.25
C GLY A 174 -0.07 11.36 9.37
N PRO A 175 0.71 12.36 8.88
CA PRO A 175 0.18 13.38 7.98
C PRO A 175 -0.31 12.85 6.63
N ILE A 176 0.32 11.78 6.11
CA ILE A 176 -0.07 11.12 4.86
C ILE A 176 -1.37 10.34 5.09
N ALA A 177 -1.47 9.58 6.19
CA ALA A 177 -2.68 8.85 6.57
C ALA A 177 -3.86 9.80 6.80
N ALA A 178 -3.64 10.94 7.47
CA ALA A 178 -4.66 11.97 7.65
C ALA A 178 -5.18 12.52 6.31
N ARG A 179 -4.27 12.83 5.37
CA ARG A 179 -4.66 13.23 4.00
C ARG A 179 -5.38 12.10 3.25
N GLY A 180 -4.92 10.86 3.36
CA GLY A 180 -5.55 9.69 2.73
C GLY A 180 -6.98 9.48 3.21
N VAL A 181 -7.22 9.50 4.52
CA VAL A 181 -8.57 9.42 5.12
C VAL A 181 -9.45 10.59 4.68
N HIS A 182 -8.89 11.81 4.63
CA HIS A 182 -9.62 12.99 4.15
C HIS A 182 -10.03 12.86 2.69
N LEU A 183 -9.09 12.48 1.82
CA LEU A 183 -9.33 12.24 0.39
C LEU A 183 -10.35 11.12 0.19
N ARG A 184 -10.28 10.02 0.95
CA ARG A 184 -11.30 8.96 0.89
C ARG A 184 -12.71 9.49 1.12
N ARG A 185 -12.90 10.33 2.15
CA ARG A 185 -14.21 10.93 2.47
C ARG A 185 -14.68 11.88 1.37
N LEU A 186 -13.78 12.70 0.84
CA LEU A 186 -14.11 13.60 -0.27
C LEU A 186 -14.43 12.82 -1.55
N LEU A 187 -13.67 11.79 -1.89
CA LEU A 187 -13.91 10.99 -3.09
C LEU A 187 -15.22 10.19 -2.99
N ALA A 188 -15.58 9.71 -1.78
CA ALA A 188 -16.87 9.08 -1.53
C ALA A 188 -18.05 9.99 -1.85
N SER A 189 -17.96 11.30 -1.55
CA SER A 189 -19.01 12.26 -1.95
C SER A 189 -19.11 12.48 -3.46
N HIS A 190 -18.16 11.95 -4.24
CA HIS A 190 -18.11 12.02 -5.69
C HIS A 190 -18.33 10.66 -6.37
N GLY A 191 -18.80 9.65 -5.61
CA GLY A 191 -19.18 8.35 -6.15
C GLY A 191 -18.09 7.29 -6.16
N TYR A 192 -16.87 7.61 -5.71
CA TYR A 192 -15.82 6.60 -5.54
C TYR A 192 -16.08 5.75 -4.29
N THR A 193 -16.01 4.44 -4.43
CA THR A 193 -16.24 3.45 -3.37
C THR A 193 -14.96 2.68 -3.09
N LEU A 194 -14.59 2.60 -1.81
CA LEU A 194 -13.43 1.83 -1.37
C LEU A 194 -13.61 0.36 -1.80
N HIS A 195 -12.56 -0.28 -2.28
CA HIS A 195 -12.56 -1.66 -2.80
C HIS A 195 -13.25 -1.88 -4.15
N GLU A 196 -13.95 -0.88 -4.69
CA GLU A 196 -14.65 -0.98 -5.99
C GLU A 196 -14.01 -0.15 -7.09
N ASP A 197 -13.63 1.09 -6.83
CA ASP A 197 -12.93 1.96 -7.76
C ASP A 197 -11.89 2.85 -7.06
N LEU A 198 -11.89 2.89 -5.72
CA LEU A 198 -10.87 3.49 -4.88
C LEU A 198 -10.11 2.41 -4.11
N LEU A 199 -8.80 2.35 -4.32
CA LEU A 199 -7.92 1.33 -3.81
C LEU A 199 -6.86 1.98 -2.92
N GLU A 200 -6.73 1.49 -1.68
CA GLU A 200 -5.49 1.65 -0.93
C GLU A 200 -4.47 0.64 -1.49
N VAL A 201 -3.28 1.10 -1.85
CA VAL A 201 -2.20 0.26 -2.36
C VAL A 201 -0.89 0.53 -1.63
N SER A 202 0.09 -0.35 -1.82
CA SER A 202 1.47 -0.07 -1.43
C SER A 202 2.40 -0.47 -2.56
N SER A 203 3.05 0.51 -3.22
CA SER A 203 3.95 0.20 -4.33
C SER A 203 5.11 -0.69 -3.90
N ARG A 204 5.63 -0.49 -2.68
CA ARG A 204 6.66 -1.36 -2.10
C ARG A 204 6.17 -2.80 -1.98
N ALA A 205 4.94 -2.98 -1.52
CA ALA A 205 4.32 -4.31 -1.45
C ALA A 205 4.09 -4.91 -2.83
N THR A 206 3.69 -4.12 -3.81
CA THR A 206 3.56 -4.55 -5.21
C THR A 206 4.89 -5.07 -5.75
N VAL A 207 5.98 -4.32 -5.55
CA VAL A 207 7.33 -4.77 -5.95
C VAL A 207 7.74 -6.03 -5.20
N HIS A 208 7.45 -6.12 -3.90
CA HIS A 208 7.74 -7.32 -3.11
C HIS A 208 7.03 -8.56 -3.66
N ALA A 209 5.75 -8.44 -3.99
CA ALA A 209 4.93 -9.55 -4.46
C ALA A 209 5.23 -9.99 -5.90
N LEU A 210 5.59 -9.05 -6.80
CA LEU A 210 5.89 -9.37 -8.20
C LEU A 210 7.33 -9.86 -8.42
N PHE A 211 8.24 -9.43 -7.54
CA PHE A 211 9.66 -9.71 -7.63
C PHE A 211 10.15 -10.36 -6.33
N ASP A 212 10.65 -9.56 -5.39
CA ASP A 212 11.20 -10.01 -4.12
C ASP A 212 11.43 -8.83 -3.15
N ALA A 213 11.84 -9.16 -1.93
CA ALA A 213 12.15 -8.19 -0.89
C ALA A 213 13.35 -7.31 -1.17
N ASP A 214 14.30 -7.77 -1.97
CA ASP A 214 15.52 -7.04 -2.28
C ASP A 214 15.22 -5.93 -3.29
N LYS A 215 14.48 -6.22 -4.37
CA LYS A 215 13.97 -5.20 -5.28
C LYS A 215 13.10 -4.18 -4.57
N ALA A 216 12.19 -4.64 -3.70
CA ALA A 216 11.30 -3.76 -2.92
C ALA A 216 12.07 -2.83 -1.96
N ARG A 217 13.26 -3.24 -1.50
CA ARG A 217 14.17 -2.40 -0.72
C ARG A 217 14.98 -1.48 -1.64
N GLY A 218 15.47 -2.02 -2.74
CA GLY A 218 16.51 -1.44 -3.57
C GLY A 218 16.05 -0.26 -4.41
N TYR A 219 14.81 -0.30 -4.96
CA TYR A 219 14.29 0.78 -5.81
C TYR A 219 14.21 2.15 -5.11
N LYS A 220 14.44 2.21 -3.80
CA LYS A 220 14.56 3.44 -3.00
C LYS A 220 15.90 3.65 -2.31
N ARG A 221 16.62 2.58 -1.99
CA ARG A 221 17.76 2.61 -1.05
C ARG A 221 19.08 2.18 -1.65
N ASP A 222 19.08 1.65 -2.87
CA ASP A 222 20.32 1.31 -3.55
C ASP A 222 21.18 2.55 -3.81
N ALA A 223 22.48 2.34 -4.02
CA ALA A 223 23.38 3.41 -4.42
C ALA A 223 22.98 4.02 -5.77
N ASP A 224 22.45 3.18 -6.66
CA ASP A 224 21.79 3.60 -7.89
C ASP A 224 20.36 3.05 -7.97
N PRO A 225 19.36 3.73 -7.39
CA PRO A 225 17.97 3.32 -7.45
C PRO A 225 17.43 3.31 -8.88
N TRP A 226 18.04 4.05 -9.81
CA TRP A 226 17.55 4.13 -11.19
C TRP A 226 17.65 2.78 -11.89
N GLN A 227 18.77 2.06 -11.74
CA GLN A 227 18.96 0.75 -12.34
C GLN A 227 17.89 -0.24 -11.87
N THR A 228 17.68 -0.33 -10.56
CA THR A 228 16.65 -1.22 -9.98
C THR A 228 15.26 -0.87 -10.48
N ARG A 229 14.94 0.42 -10.64
CA ARG A 229 13.65 0.87 -11.21
C ARG A 229 13.53 0.54 -12.70
N ALA A 230 14.60 0.68 -13.48
CA ALA A 230 14.64 0.33 -14.89
C ALA A 230 14.38 -1.17 -15.08
N ASP A 231 15.09 -2.01 -14.33
CA ASP A 231 14.93 -3.47 -14.33
C ASP A 231 13.51 -3.89 -13.92
N ILE A 232 12.89 -3.19 -12.97
CA ILE A 232 11.49 -3.42 -12.59
C ILE A 232 10.58 -3.14 -13.79
N VAL A 233 10.68 -1.96 -14.41
CA VAL A 233 9.80 -1.58 -15.53
C VAL A 233 9.97 -2.48 -16.73
N GLU A 234 11.19 -2.92 -17.05
CA GLU A 234 11.44 -3.85 -18.15
C GLU A 234 10.78 -5.22 -17.93
N GLN A 235 10.65 -5.66 -16.68
CA GLN A 235 9.96 -6.89 -16.34
C GLN A 235 8.43 -6.73 -16.29
N LEU A 236 7.91 -5.50 -16.28
CA LEU A 236 6.48 -5.21 -16.48
C LEU A 236 6.17 -5.21 -17.98
N GLY A 237 6.26 -6.37 -18.63
CA GLY A 237 6.24 -6.52 -20.09
C GLY A 237 4.95 -6.07 -20.80
N ASP A 238 3.90 -5.75 -20.06
CA ASP A 238 2.62 -5.22 -20.55
C ASP A 238 2.45 -3.72 -20.26
N LEU A 239 3.46 -3.06 -19.69
CA LEU A 239 3.51 -1.62 -19.45
C LEU A 239 4.40 -0.95 -20.50
N TYR A 240 3.88 0.07 -21.17
CA TYR A 240 4.68 0.87 -22.11
C TYR A 240 4.40 2.36 -21.96
N PHE A 241 5.38 3.20 -22.31
CA PHE A 241 5.22 4.65 -22.26
C PHE A 241 4.66 5.16 -23.59
N ALA A 242 3.51 5.83 -23.55
CA ALA A 242 2.93 6.41 -24.75
C ALA A 242 3.81 7.56 -25.26
N PRO A 243 3.90 7.79 -26.59
CA PRO A 243 4.60 8.96 -27.14
C PRO A 243 4.06 10.31 -26.64
N SER A 244 2.80 10.33 -26.20
CA SER A 244 2.13 11.51 -25.63
C SER A 244 2.46 11.75 -24.15
N SER A 245 3.19 10.85 -23.48
CA SER A 245 3.57 11.03 -22.09
C SER A 245 4.46 12.25 -21.93
N ARG A 246 4.06 13.17 -21.05
CA ARG A 246 4.81 14.39 -20.77
C ARG A 246 6.22 14.11 -20.23
N LEU A 247 6.33 13.14 -19.33
CA LEU A 247 7.63 12.68 -18.83
C LEU A 247 8.06 11.44 -19.59
N SER A 248 9.35 11.39 -19.93
CA SER A 248 9.98 10.19 -20.49
C SER A 248 10.08 9.08 -19.44
N LYS A 249 10.31 7.84 -19.90
CA LYS A 249 10.62 6.70 -19.01
C LYS A 249 11.74 7.07 -18.04
N GLU A 250 12.82 7.64 -18.55
CA GLU A 250 14.01 8.02 -17.77
C GLU A 250 13.70 9.06 -16.68
N GLU A 251 12.88 10.06 -16.98
CA GLU A 251 12.48 11.08 -16.00
C GLU A 251 11.63 10.47 -14.88
N VAL A 252 10.70 9.58 -15.21
CA VAL A 252 9.89 8.86 -14.23
C VAL A 252 10.76 7.97 -13.33
N LEU A 253 11.72 7.24 -13.91
CA LEU A 253 12.63 6.37 -13.15
C LEU A 253 13.57 7.16 -12.23
N ARG A 254 13.94 8.40 -12.56
CA ARG A 254 14.78 9.25 -11.70
C ARG A 254 14.02 9.82 -10.50
N ASN A 255 12.71 10.02 -10.62
CA ASN A 255 11.90 10.63 -9.56
C ASN A 255 11.15 9.56 -8.74
N ASP A 256 11.46 9.49 -7.44
CA ASP A 256 10.85 8.51 -6.53
C ASP A 256 9.32 8.58 -6.49
N HIS A 257 8.76 9.79 -6.42
CA HIS A 257 7.31 9.99 -6.35
C HIS A 257 6.63 9.62 -7.66
N CYS A 258 7.21 9.99 -8.81
CA CYS A 258 6.71 9.57 -10.12
C CYS A 258 6.69 8.05 -10.26
N PHE A 259 7.77 7.38 -9.84
CA PHE A 259 7.86 5.92 -9.89
C PHE A 259 6.84 5.23 -8.98
N GLU A 260 6.64 5.74 -7.77
CA GLU A 260 5.62 5.26 -6.83
C GLU A 260 4.19 5.45 -7.37
N ALA A 261 3.90 6.60 -8.00
CA ALA A 261 2.61 6.85 -8.63
C ALA A 261 2.38 5.89 -9.81
N LEU A 262 3.42 5.65 -10.63
CA LEU A 262 3.38 4.68 -11.73
C LEU A 262 3.03 3.27 -11.22
N LEU A 263 3.73 2.79 -10.21
CA LEU A 263 3.46 1.48 -9.61
C LEU A 263 2.08 1.39 -8.98
N SER A 264 1.58 2.49 -8.39
CA SER A 264 0.22 2.54 -7.85
C SER A 264 -0.81 2.37 -8.95
N ALA A 265 -0.66 3.08 -10.08
CA ALA A 265 -1.55 2.98 -11.22
C ALA A 265 -1.49 1.57 -11.84
N TYR A 266 -0.29 1.01 -11.95
CA TYR A 266 -0.08 -0.34 -12.46
C TYR A 266 -0.71 -1.40 -11.54
N THR A 267 -0.68 -1.19 -10.21
CA THR A 267 -1.37 -2.07 -9.25
C THR A 267 -2.88 -2.07 -9.48
N ALA A 268 -3.49 -0.91 -9.75
CA ALA A 268 -4.91 -0.84 -10.12
C ALA A 268 -5.22 -1.58 -11.44
N TYR A 269 -4.33 -1.48 -12.43
CA TYR A 269 -4.44 -2.22 -13.68
C TYR A 269 -4.42 -3.73 -13.43
N LEU A 270 -3.43 -4.26 -12.70
CA LEU A 270 -3.36 -5.68 -12.36
C LEU A 270 -4.60 -6.15 -11.59
N TRP A 271 -5.02 -5.37 -10.59
CA TRP A 271 -6.21 -5.65 -9.81
C TRP A 271 -7.46 -5.77 -10.68
N ALA A 272 -7.63 -4.88 -11.67
CA ALA A 272 -8.76 -4.91 -12.59
C ALA A 272 -8.69 -6.07 -13.59
N ARG A 273 -7.51 -6.28 -14.20
CA ARG A 273 -7.23 -7.33 -15.18
C ARG A 273 -7.45 -8.72 -14.60
N ASP A 274 -6.85 -8.97 -13.44
CA ASP A 274 -6.79 -10.30 -12.83
C ASP A 274 -7.99 -10.59 -11.91
N GLY A 275 -8.86 -9.60 -11.68
CA GLY A 275 -10.09 -9.77 -10.90
C GLY A 275 -9.83 -10.17 -9.45
N TRP A 276 -8.83 -9.56 -8.81
CA TRP A 276 -8.47 -9.85 -7.40
C TRP A 276 -9.68 -9.70 -6.48
N ARG A 277 -9.79 -10.58 -5.49
CA ARG A 277 -10.89 -10.56 -4.51
C ARG A 277 -10.40 -10.02 -3.19
N LEU A 278 -11.28 -9.28 -2.51
CA LEU A 278 -11.04 -8.88 -1.13
C LEU A 278 -10.96 -10.16 -0.27
N PRO A 279 -9.97 -10.30 0.62
CA PRO A 279 -9.95 -11.40 1.56
C PRO A 279 -11.21 -11.37 2.44
N PRO A 280 -11.75 -12.53 2.84
CA PRO A 280 -12.86 -12.57 3.79
C PRO A 280 -12.40 -12.04 5.16
N GLY A 281 -13.36 -11.61 5.98
CA GLY A 281 -13.09 -11.16 7.35
C GLY A 281 -13.44 -9.69 7.56
N VAL A 282 -12.58 -8.96 8.25
CA VAL A 282 -12.87 -7.60 8.77
C VAL A 282 -12.49 -6.47 7.81
N PHE A 283 -11.99 -6.80 6.62
CA PHE A 283 -11.29 -5.87 5.75
C PHE A 283 -12.19 -4.95 4.93
N ASP A 284 -13.48 -5.26 4.81
CA ASP A 284 -14.44 -4.43 4.07
C ASP A 284 -14.59 -3.05 4.73
N ASP A 285 -14.77 -3.04 6.07
CA ASP A 285 -14.87 -1.82 6.87
C ASP A 285 -13.52 -1.29 7.38
N ASP A 286 -12.59 -2.19 7.72
CA ASP A 286 -11.26 -1.81 8.25
C ASP A 286 -10.32 -1.30 7.17
N GLY A 287 -10.63 -1.57 5.90
CA GLY A 287 -9.78 -1.34 4.75
C GLY A 287 -8.83 -2.50 4.47
N TRP A 288 -8.31 -2.50 3.26
CA TRP A 288 -7.37 -3.48 2.73
C TRP A 288 -6.36 -2.78 1.83
N ILE A 289 -5.10 -3.16 1.97
CA ILE A 289 -4.02 -2.71 1.09
C ILE A 289 -3.93 -3.71 -0.05
N TRP A 290 -4.35 -3.29 -1.24
CA TRP A 290 -4.30 -4.13 -2.43
C TRP A 290 -2.86 -4.32 -2.90
N VAL A 291 -2.49 -5.60 -3.04
CA VAL A 291 -1.16 -6.08 -3.42
C VAL A 291 -1.37 -7.32 -4.29
N PRO A 292 -0.57 -7.53 -5.35
CA PRO A 292 -0.66 -8.73 -6.18
C PRO A 292 -0.72 -9.99 -5.34
N PRO A 293 -1.65 -10.94 -5.59
CA PRO A 293 -1.71 -12.20 -4.87
C PRO A 293 -0.42 -13.00 -5.11
N GLU A 294 -0.14 -13.96 -4.23
CA GLU A 294 0.99 -14.87 -4.43
C GLU A 294 0.83 -15.63 -5.74
N ARG A 295 1.95 -15.80 -6.47
CA ARG A 295 1.97 -16.63 -7.66
C ARG A 295 1.74 -18.09 -7.21
N ALA A 296 0.71 -18.72 -7.78
CA ALA A 296 0.44 -20.14 -7.59
C ALA A 296 1.56 -21.01 -8.20
#